data_AF-A0A510TD62-F1
#
_entry.id   AF-A0A510TD62-F1
#
_cell.length_a   1.000
_cell.length_b   1.000
_cell.length_c   1.000
_cell.angle_alpha   90.00
_cell.angle_beta   90.00
_cell.angle_gamma   90.00
#
_symmetry.space_group_name_H-M   'P 1'
#
loop_
_entity.id
_entity.type
_entity.pdbx_description
1 polymer ?
#
loop_
_entity_poly.entity_id
_entity_poly.type
_entity_poly.pdbx_seq_one_letter_code
_entity_poly.pdbx_strand_id
1 'polypeptide(L)'
;MDGARVRTFAAREPTGLPKISFTSWVTDERYFRFGLAVKSAHNGTMESFTPLEQALHTARALVLADLVAGQVAEADVVSLVEDSVAERRWWVEQWPDGVPFLPGLVAQDVQDALLERYGRWPLCPVCGAGDPHALDVEPELGPDPHWVCHKAGVKVASVGSLGGATGGTHTS
;
A
#
# COMPACT_ATOMS: atom_id res chain seq x y z
N MET A 1 46.09 -6.88 -43.95
CA MET A 1 45.41 -6.42 -45.18
C MET A 1 44.51 -7.56 -45.61
N ASP A 2 43.19 -7.60 -45.44
CA ASP A 2 42.11 -6.72 -44.98
C ASP A 2 41.03 -7.67 -44.38
N GLY A 3 40.31 -7.42 -43.30
CA GLY A 3 39.57 -6.21 -42.95
C GLY A 3 38.08 -6.42 -43.24
N ALA A 4 37.38 -7.18 -42.37
CA ALA A 4 35.95 -7.48 -42.48
C ALA A 4 35.10 -6.20 -42.38
N ARG A 5 34.12 -6.05 -43.28
CA ARG A 5 33.25 -4.86 -43.38
C ARG A 5 31.99 -5.05 -42.53
N VAL A 6 31.95 -4.41 -41.35
CA VAL A 6 30.75 -4.29 -40.49
C VAL A 6 29.91 -3.10 -40.99
N ARG A 7 28.60 -3.30 -41.15
CA ARG A 7 27.63 -2.22 -41.42
C ARG A 7 27.19 -1.60 -40.10
N THR A 8 27.47 -0.31 -39.92
CA THR A 8 26.99 0.51 -38.80
C THR A 8 25.51 0.83 -38.98
N PHE A 9 24.67 0.47 -38.00
CA PHE A 9 23.34 1.05 -37.83
C PHE A 9 23.41 2.10 -36.71
N ALA A 10 23.11 3.35 -37.04
CA ALA A 10 22.99 4.43 -36.07
C ALA A 10 21.65 4.29 -35.33
N ALA A 11 21.70 4.29 -33.99
CA ALA A 11 20.54 4.38 -33.14
C ALA A 11 19.96 5.80 -33.20
N ARG A 12 18.65 5.90 -33.41
CA ARG A 12 17.89 7.15 -33.37
C ARG A 12 17.26 7.26 -31.98
N GLU A 13 17.71 8.24 -31.19
CA GLU A 13 17.12 8.57 -29.89
C GLU A 13 15.69 9.13 -30.05
N PRO A 14 14.71 8.66 -29.27
CA PRO A 14 13.45 9.36 -29.11
C PRO A 14 13.62 10.50 -28.09
N THR A 15 13.49 11.73 -28.60
CA THR A 15 13.43 12.96 -27.83
C THR A 15 12.06 13.12 -27.17
N GLY A 16 12.05 13.50 -25.89
CA GLY A 16 10.92 14.18 -25.26
C GLY A 16 9.98 13.31 -24.41
N LEU A 17 10.39 13.00 -23.17
CA LEU A 17 9.47 12.68 -22.08
C LEU A 17 9.47 13.86 -21.09
N PRO A 18 8.32 14.45 -20.74
CA PRO A 18 8.27 15.53 -19.76
C PRO A 18 8.54 14.99 -18.35
N LYS A 19 9.48 15.64 -17.65
CA LYS A 19 9.76 15.41 -16.24
C LYS A 19 8.61 15.99 -15.42
N ILE A 20 7.81 15.14 -14.80
CA ILE A 20 6.80 15.56 -13.84
C ILE A 20 7.53 15.96 -12.55
N SER A 21 7.59 17.26 -12.30
CA SER A 21 8.14 17.86 -11.09
C SER A 21 7.01 17.96 -10.06
N PHE A 22 7.22 17.31 -8.92
CA PHE A 22 6.27 17.13 -7.83
C PHE A 22 6.21 18.39 -6.96
N THR A 23 5.71 19.50 -7.49
CA THR A 23 5.33 20.70 -6.72
C THR A 23 4.28 21.49 -7.48
N SER A 24 3.00 21.32 -7.15
CA SER A 24 2.02 22.43 -7.04
C SER A 24 0.64 21.88 -6.70
N TRP A 25 0.18 22.18 -5.48
CA TRP A 25 -1.20 22.07 -5.05
C TRP A 25 -1.98 23.33 -5.49
N VAL A 26 -3.30 23.19 -5.65
CA VAL A 26 -4.36 24.24 -5.65
C VAL A 26 -4.49 25.17 -6.87
N THR A 27 -5.63 25.03 -7.56
CA THR A 27 -6.62 26.06 -7.96
C THR A 27 -7.83 25.28 -8.53
N ASP A 28 -8.87 25.01 -7.75
CA ASP A 28 -10.06 25.83 -7.50
C ASP A 28 -10.51 26.77 -8.66
N GLU A 29 -11.84 26.86 -8.79
CA GLU A 29 -12.64 27.78 -9.61
C GLU A 29 -12.79 27.52 -11.12
N ARG A 30 -13.91 26.85 -11.49
CA ARG A 30 -14.82 27.38 -12.51
C ARG A 30 -16.25 26.81 -12.40
N TYR A 31 -17.13 27.62 -11.79
CA TYR A 31 -18.56 27.40 -11.58
C TYR A 31 -19.40 27.54 -12.87
N PHE A 32 -20.30 26.56 -13.08
CA PHE A 32 -21.75 26.68 -13.35
C PHE A 32 -22.31 27.83 -14.21
N ARG A 33 -22.93 27.49 -15.37
CA ARG A 33 -24.22 28.06 -15.83
C ARG A 33 -24.82 27.28 -17.02
N PHE A 34 -25.97 26.64 -16.83
CA PHE A 34 -27.23 26.75 -17.60
C PHE A 34 -28.13 25.53 -17.39
N GLY A 35 -29.39 25.81 -17.06
CA GLY A 35 -30.34 24.87 -16.47
C GLY A 35 -30.73 23.70 -17.38
N LEU A 36 -30.58 22.50 -16.84
CA LEU A 36 -31.44 21.37 -17.16
C LEU A 36 -32.42 21.17 -16.01
N ALA A 37 -33.68 20.91 -16.37
CA ALA A 37 -34.74 20.53 -15.44
C ALA A 37 -34.27 19.38 -14.53
N VAL A 38 -34.28 19.61 -13.22
CA VAL A 38 -34.10 18.55 -12.23
C VAL A 38 -35.33 17.66 -12.31
N LYS A 39 -35.27 16.61 -13.12
CA LYS A 39 -36.12 15.45 -12.91
C LYS A 39 -35.70 14.90 -11.55
N SER A 40 -36.60 14.99 -10.58
CA SER A 40 -36.49 14.27 -9.31
C SER A 40 -36.29 12.80 -9.63
N ALA A 41 -35.04 12.35 -9.53
CA ALA A 41 -34.66 10.95 -9.60
C ALA A 41 -34.35 10.53 -8.17
N HIS A 42 -35.10 9.52 -7.75
CA HIS A 42 -35.06 8.82 -6.47
C HIS A 42 -33.70 8.81 -5.79
N ASN A 43 -33.73 9.08 -4.46
CA ASN A 43 -32.66 8.88 -3.49
C ASN A 43 -31.66 7.81 -3.94
N GLY A 44 -30.53 8.26 -4.50
CA GLY A 44 -29.54 7.40 -5.13
C GLY A 44 -29.02 6.38 -4.12
N THR A 45 -29.19 5.11 -4.46
CA THR A 45 -28.51 3.96 -3.84
C THR A 45 -27.07 4.34 -3.50
N MET A 46 -26.68 4.20 -2.24
CA MET A 46 -25.29 4.22 -1.75
C MET A 46 -24.37 3.65 -2.83
N GLU A 47 -23.40 4.44 -3.33
CA GLU A 47 -22.50 4.01 -4.40
C GLU A 47 -21.88 2.66 -4.01
N SER A 48 -22.22 1.60 -4.74
CA SER A 48 -21.58 0.30 -4.55
C SER A 48 -20.15 0.39 -5.09
N PHE A 49 -19.17 0.41 -4.19
CA PHE A 49 -17.75 0.40 -4.54
C PHE A 49 -17.39 -0.82 -5.40
N THR A 50 -16.44 -0.67 -6.33
CA THR A 50 -15.95 -1.82 -7.12
C THR A 50 -15.21 -2.82 -6.21
N PRO A 51 -15.08 -4.10 -6.61
CA PRO A 51 -14.33 -5.08 -5.82
C PRO A 51 -12.88 -4.65 -5.55
N LEU A 52 -12.23 -3.97 -6.51
CA LEU A 52 -10.90 -3.42 -6.33
C LEU A 52 -10.88 -2.31 -5.26
N GLU A 53 -11.81 -1.35 -5.34
CA GLU A 53 -11.90 -0.28 -4.34
C GLU A 53 -12.12 -0.86 -2.94
N GLN A 54 -13.02 -1.84 -2.82
CA GLN A 54 -13.30 -2.49 -1.55
C GLN A 54 -12.05 -3.20 -0.99
N ALA A 55 -11.29 -3.89 -1.85
CA ALA A 55 -10.06 -4.56 -1.44
C ALA A 55 -8.96 -3.58 -1.02
N LEU A 56 -8.78 -2.48 -1.76
CA LEU A 56 -7.83 -1.40 -1.39
C LEU A 56 -8.23 -0.72 -0.09
N HIS A 57 -9.52 -0.42 0.11
CA HIS A 57 -10.02 0.12 1.37
C HIS A 57 -9.82 -0.87 2.54
N THR A 58 -10.03 -2.16 2.30
CA THR A 58 -9.78 -3.21 3.30
C THR A 58 -8.30 -3.28 3.66
N ALA A 59 -7.40 -3.35 2.67
CA ALA A 59 -5.96 -3.37 2.89
C ALA A 59 -5.51 -2.15 3.72
N ARG A 60 -5.95 -0.94 3.33
CA ARG A 60 -5.69 0.29 4.09
C ARG A 60 -6.13 0.17 5.55
N ALA A 61 -7.37 -0.25 5.78
CA ALA A 61 -7.94 -0.33 7.13
C ALA A 61 -7.17 -1.33 8.01
N LEU A 62 -6.80 -2.49 7.47
CA LEU A 62 -6.04 -3.50 8.20
C LEU A 62 -4.64 -3.00 8.57
N VAL A 63 -3.91 -2.41 7.62
CA VAL A 63 -2.56 -1.92 7.89
C VAL A 63 -2.58 -0.74 8.88
N LEU A 64 -3.55 0.17 8.77
CA LEU A 64 -3.72 1.24 9.76
C LEU A 64 -4.02 0.71 11.16
N ALA A 65 -4.83 -0.35 11.29
CA ALA A 65 -5.10 -0.96 12.59
C ALA A 65 -3.82 -1.52 13.24
N ASP A 66 -2.94 -2.11 12.44
CA ASP A 66 -1.65 -2.63 12.90
C ASP A 66 -0.65 -1.52 13.24
N LEU A 67 -0.61 -0.44 12.46
CA LEU A 67 0.19 0.75 12.78
C LEU A 67 -0.24 1.39 14.10
N VAL A 68 -1.55 1.47 14.35
CA VAL A 68 -2.10 1.93 15.64
C VAL A 68 -1.70 0.98 16.76
N ALA A 69 -1.80 -0.33 16.56
CA ALA A 69 -1.36 -1.32 17.55
C ALA A 69 0.15 -1.24 17.84
N GLY A 70 0.95 -0.90 16.83
CA GLY A 70 2.39 -0.64 16.93
C GLY A 70 2.76 0.76 17.43
N GLN A 71 1.78 1.64 17.68
CA GLN A 71 1.98 3.03 18.12
C GLN A 71 2.86 3.86 17.17
N VAL A 72 2.70 3.64 15.85
CA VAL A 72 3.45 4.33 14.77
C VAL A 72 2.51 4.88 13.69
N ALA A 73 1.34 5.38 14.10
CA ALA A 73 0.30 5.88 13.19
C ALA A 73 0.34 7.41 13.04
N GLU A 74 1.54 8.01 12.99
CA GLU A 74 1.70 9.43 12.68
C GLU A 74 1.33 9.76 11.22
N ALA A 75 1.06 11.03 10.94
CA ALA A 75 0.54 11.47 9.64
C ALA A 75 1.49 11.17 8.46
N ASP A 76 2.80 11.24 8.69
CA ASP A 76 3.82 10.88 7.71
C ASP A 76 3.86 9.36 7.45
N VAL A 77 3.66 8.54 8.48
CA VAL A 77 3.52 7.09 8.32
C VAL A 77 2.23 6.71 7.59
N VAL A 78 1.10 7.36 7.91
CA VAL A 78 -0.17 7.18 7.18
C VAL A 78 0.00 7.53 5.69
N SER A 79 0.83 8.52 5.37
CA SER A 79 1.13 8.87 3.98
C SER A 79 1.82 7.71 3.24
N LEU A 80 2.68 6.94 3.91
CA LEU A 80 3.28 5.72 3.32
C LEU A 80 2.22 4.70 2.93
N VAL A 81 1.19 4.52 3.76
CA VAL A 81 0.07 3.60 3.47
C VAL A 81 -0.67 4.04 2.21
N GLU A 82 -0.94 5.34 2.08
CA GLU A 82 -1.63 5.86 0.90
C GLU A 82 -0.79 5.74 -0.37
N ASP A 83 0.53 5.95 -0.28
CA ASP A 83 1.46 5.74 -1.39
C ASP A 83 1.43 4.26 -1.83
N SER A 84 1.55 3.31 -0.89
CA SER A 84 1.45 1.87 -1.17
C SER A 84 0.10 1.49 -1.80
N VAL A 85 -1.01 2.04 -1.31
CA VAL A 85 -2.36 1.78 -1.88
C VAL A 85 -2.46 2.32 -3.32
N ALA A 86 -1.89 3.49 -3.60
CA ALA A 86 -1.88 4.07 -4.94
C ALA A 86 -1.04 3.23 -5.91
N GLU A 87 0.15 2.79 -5.49
CA GLU A 87 1.00 1.90 -6.28
C GLU A 87 0.32 0.56 -6.57
N ARG A 88 -0.34 -0.03 -5.56
CA ARG A 88 -1.02 -1.33 -5.70
C ARG A 88 -2.29 -1.26 -6.53
N ARG A 89 -3.00 -0.13 -6.56
CA ARG A 89 -4.07 0.10 -7.53
C ARG A 89 -3.55 -0.09 -8.95
N TRP A 90 -2.50 0.65 -9.30
CA TRP A 90 -1.94 0.60 -10.65
C TRP A 90 -1.45 -0.81 -11.00
N TRP A 91 -0.83 -1.51 -10.04
CA TRP A 91 -0.38 -2.89 -10.22
C TRP A 91 -1.53 -3.86 -10.53
N VAL A 92 -2.64 -3.80 -9.79
CA VAL A 92 -3.82 -4.67 -10.05
C VAL A 92 -4.51 -4.33 -11.37
N GLU A 93 -4.46 -3.07 -11.81
CA GLU A 93 -4.96 -2.72 -13.16
C GLU A 93 -4.20 -3.46 -14.26
N GLN A 94 -2.93 -3.82 -14.03
CA GLN A 94 -2.15 -4.66 -14.94
C GLN A 94 -2.38 -6.16 -14.72
N TRP A 95 -2.69 -6.57 -13.48
CA TRP A 95 -2.96 -7.95 -13.11
C TRP A 95 -4.15 -8.08 -12.14
N PRO A 96 -5.39 -8.20 -12.67
CA PRO A 96 -6.61 -8.21 -11.85
C PRO A 96 -6.71 -9.36 -10.85
N ASP A 97 -6.10 -10.51 -11.13
CA ASP A 97 -6.11 -11.65 -10.20
C ASP A 97 -5.29 -11.38 -8.92
N GLY A 98 -4.52 -10.28 -8.90
CA GLY A 98 -3.75 -9.84 -7.74
C GLY A 98 -4.59 -9.22 -6.61
N VAL A 99 -5.88 -8.94 -6.83
CA VAL A 99 -6.79 -8.35 -5.81
C VAL A 99 -6.70 -9.03 -4.43
N PRO A 100 -6.71 -10.37 -4.32
CA PRO A 100 -6.70 -11.04 -3.02
C PRO A 100 -5.40 -10.83 -2.22
N PHE A 101 -4.32 -10.37 -2.86
CA PHE A 101 -3.00 -10.23 -2.25
C PHE A 101 -2.76 -8.82 -1.69
N LEU A 102 -3.65 -7.88 -1.99
CA LEU A 102 -3.52 -6.47 -1.61
C LEU A 102 -3.23 -6.25 -0.12
N PRO A 103 -3.91 -6.91 0.84
CA PRO A 103 -3.60 -6.67 2.25
C PRO A 103 -2.18 -7.07 2.65
N GLY A 104 -1.65 -8.16 2.08
CA GLY A 104 -0.29 -8.64 2.37
C GLY A 104 0.78 -7.79 1.70
N LEU A 105 0.54 -7.37 0.46
CA LEU A 105 1.47 -6.53 -0.29
C LEU A 105 1.56 -5.12 0.30
N VAL A 106 0.43 -4.49 0.63
CA VAL A 106 0.44 -3.16 1.27
C VAL A 106 1.16 -3.20 2.63
N ALA A 107 0.98 -4.28 3.41
CA ALA A 107 1.71 -4.44 4.66
C ALA A 107 3.22 -4.52 4.45
N GLN A 108 3.69 -5.29 3.45
CA GLN A 108 5.11 -5.41 3.09
C GLN A 108 5.68 -4.07 2.60
N ASP A 109 4.97 -3.36 1.71
CA ASP A 109 5.42 -2.06 1.20
C ASP A 109 5.62 -1.05 2.34
N VAL A 110 4.71 -1.05 3.31
CA VAL A 110 4.80 -0.18 4.49
C VAL A 110 5.95 -0.61 5.41
N GLN A 111 6.21 -1.91 5.56
CA GLN A 111 7.39 -2.39 6.29
C GLN A 111 8.68 -1.91 5.64
N ASP A 112 8.79 -2.02 4.32
CA ASP A 112 9.98 -1.60 3.57
C ASP A 112 10.19 -0.09 3.69
N ALA A 113 9.12 0.70 3.50
CA ALA A 113 9.17 2.15 3.63
C ALA A 113 9.53 2.60 5.06
N LEU A 114 9.00 1.92 6.08
CA LEU A 114 9.35 2.18 7.48
C LEU A 114 10.79 1.78 7.78
N LEU A 115 11.26 0.65 7.27
CA LEU A 115 12.63 0.16 7.49
C LEU A 115 13.66 1.18 6.99
N GLU A 116 13.41 1.80 5.85
CA GLU A 116 14.29 2.80 5.26
C GLU A 116 14.33 4.12 6.06
N ARG A 117 13.21 4.52 6.70
CA ARG A 117 13.04 5.87 7.27
C ARG A 117 13.07 5.92 8.80
N TYR A 118 12.48 4.93 9.47
CA TYR A 118 12.23 4.92 10.91
C TYR A 118 12.80 3.68 11.60
N GLY A 119 12.95 2.56 10.88
CA GLY A 119 13.49 1.30 11.37
C GLY A 119 12.47 0.16 11.33
N ARG A 120 12.79 -0.91 12.06
CA ARG A 120 12.05 -2.18 12.00
C ARG A 120 10.63 -2.04 12.56
N TRP A 121 9.65 -2.50 11.79
CA TRP A 121 8.27 -2.59 12.21
C TRP A 121 7.57 -3.79 11.52
N PRO A 122 6.59 -4.44 12.17
CA PRO A 122 6.27 -4.35 13.60
C PRO A 122 7.28 -5.17 14.42
N LEU A 123 7.66 -4.68 15.59
CA LEU A 123 8.57 -5.43 16.46
C LEU A 123 7.88 -6.68 17.02
N CYS A 124 8.62 -7.78 17.07
CA CYS A 124 8.14 -9.06 17.56
C CYS A 124 7.82 -9.01 19.06
N PRO A 125 6.56 -9.23 19.49
CA PRO A 125 6.21 -9.28 20.92
C PRO A 125 6.56 -10.62 21.58
N VAL A 126 6.84 -11.67 20.80
CA VAL A 126 7.03 -13.04 21.29
C VAL A 126 8.42 -13.27 21.87
N CYS A 127 9.46 -12.72 21.25
CA CYS A 127 10.85 -13.08 21.57
C CYS A 127 11.47 -12.29 22.75
N GLY A 128 10.71 -11.44 23.43
CA GLY A 128 11.10 -10.80 24.70
C GLY A 128 12.42 -10.03 24.66
N ALA A 129 13.20 -10.11 25.75
CA ALA A 129 14.44 -9.36 26.00
C ALA A 129 15.65 -9.74 25.13
N GLY A 130 15.44 -10.50 24.04
CA GLY A 130 16.47 -10.71 23.02
C GLY A 130 16.61 -9.51 22.09
N ASP A 131 17.40 -9.67 21.01
CA ASP A 131 17.53 -8.63 19.98
C ASP A 131 16.17 -8.34 19.30
N PRO A 132 15.71 -7.08 19.31
CA PRO A 132 14.49 -6.68 18.63
C PRO A 132 14.57 -6.94 17.12
N HIS A 133 13.57 -7.62 16.59
CA HIS A 133 13.44 -7.90 15.16
C HIS A 133 12.01 -7.66 14.70
N ALA A 134 11.86 -7.40 13.40
CA ALA A 134 10.56 -7.28 12.78
C ALA A 134 9.88 -8.65 12.68
N LEU A 135 8.55 -8.66 12.70
CA LEU A 135 7.78 -9.77 12.14
C LEU A 135 7.81 -9.70 10.62
N ASP A 136 7.60 -10.83 9.95
CA ASP A 136 7.44 -10.90 8.51
C ASP A 136 5.97 -11.15 8.14
N VAL A 137 5.57 -10.78 6.92
CA VAL A 137 4.25 -11.10 6.37
C VAL A 137 4.31 -12.43 5.63
N GLU A 138 3.46 -13.38 6.01
CA GLU A 138 3.29 -14.65 5.29
C GLU A 138 1.83 -14.87 4.89
N PRO A 139 1.56 -15.54 3.76
CA PRO A 139 2.52 -15.82 2.70
C PRO A 139 3.05 -14.53 2.06
N GLU A 140 4.32 -14.52 1.63
CA GLU A 140 4.93 -13.37 0.90
C GLU A 140 4.06 -12.91 -0.28
N LEU A 141 3.48 -13.87 -1.02
CA LEU A 141 2.49 -13.62 -2.06
C LEU A 141 1.35 -14.63 -1.95
N GLY A 142 0.22 -14.21 -1.37
CA GLY A 142 -0.99 -15.03 -1.27
C GLY A 142 -2.11 -14.38 -0.45
N PRO A 143 -3.29 -15.03 -0.37
CA PRO A 143 -4.39 -14.58 0.46
C PRO A 143 -4.13 -14.86 1.95
N ASP A 144 -4.98 -14.31 2.82
CA ASP A 144 -4.95 -14.51 4.27
C ASP A 144 -3.60 -14.17 4.95
N PRO A 145 -3.06 -12.95 4.71
CA PRO A 145 -1.76 -12.56 5.22
C PRO A 145 -1.73 -12.47 6.74
N HIS A 146 -0.61 -12.87 7.32
CA HIS A 146 -0.40 -12.89 8.75
C HIS A 146 1.04 -12.55 9.13
N TRP A 147 1.19 -11.89 10.27
CA TRP A 147 2.46 -11.60 10.89
C TRP A 147 3.05 -12.87 11.51
N VAL A 148 4.28 -13.20 11.15
CA VAL A 148 5.01 -14.34 11.67
C VAL A 148 6.30 -13.90 12.35
N CYS A 149 6.68 -14.64 13.39
CA CYS A 149 8.02 -14.59 13.92
C CYS A 149 8.79 -15.80 13.41
N HIS A 150 9.65 -15.62 12.41
CA HIS A 150 10.49 -16.71 11.88
C HIS A 150 11.42 -17.30 12.95
N LYS A 151 11.95 -16.46 13.85
CA LYS A 151 12.83 -16.91 14.94
C LYS A 151 12.13 -17.89 15.89
N ALA A 152 10.86 -17.67 16.21
CA ALA A 152 10.07 -18.54 17.07
C ALA A 152 9.29 -19.62 16.28
N GLY A 153 9.18 -19.48 14.96
CA GLY A 153 8.42 -20.38 14.09
C GLY A 153 6.91 -20.31 14.34
N VAL A 154 6.38 -19.14 14.71
CA VAL A 154 4.95 -18.97 15.06
C VAL A 154 4.28 -17.87 14.26
N LYS A 155 3.00 -18.10 13.91
CA LYS A 155 2.06 -17.03 13.54
C LYS A 155 1.73 -16.21 14.78
N VAL A 156 1.92 -14.90 14.70
CA VAL A 156 1.65 -13.95 15.78
C VAL A 156 0.23 -13.42 15.70
N ALA A 157 -0.18 -12.90 14.54
CA ALA A 157 -1.52 -12.38 14.31
C ALA A 157 -1.83 -12.37 12.81
N SER A 158 -3.12 -12.32 12.44
CA SER A 158 -3.49 -11.91 11.07
C SER A 158 -3.15 -10.42 10.87
N VAL A 159 -2.90 -10.00 9.63
CA VAL A 159 -2.77 -8.57 9.31
C VAL A 159 -4.08 -7.85 9.67
N GLY A 160 -3.97 -6.70 10.33
CA GLY A 160 -5.03 -5.91 10.94
C GLY A 160 -5.46 -6.35 12.34
N SER A 161 -4.75 -7.29 12.96
CA SER A 161 -5.09 -7.86 14.28
C SER A 161 -3.93 -7.87 15.27
N LEU A 162 -2.86 -7.10 15.04
CA LEU A 162 -1.70 -7.05 15.95
C LEU A 162 -2.06 -6.61 17.37
N GLY A 163 -3.09 -5.76 17.55
CA GLY A 163 -3.48 -5.26 18.86
C GLY A 163 -3.81 -6.35 19.89
N GLY A 164 -4.34 -7.49 19.43
CA GLY A 164 -4.59 -8.64 20.29
C GLY A 164 -3.31 -9.39 20.72
N ALA A 165 -2.26 -9.34 19.90
CA ALA A 165 -0.98 -10.01 20.14
C ALA A 165 0.01 -9.14 20.93
N THR A 166 -0.07 -7.81 20.81
CA THR A 166 0.80 -6.86 21.54
C THR A 166 0.30 -6.53 22.94
N GLY A 167 -0.80 -7.15 23.39
CA GLY A 167 -1.34 -6.97 24.74
C GLY A 167 -2.14 -5.69 24.92
N GLY A 168 -2.88 -5.27 23.88
CA GLY A 168 -3.81 -4.15 23.93
C GLY A 168 -4.83 -4.29 25.06
N THR A 169 -4.51 -3.71 26.21
CA THR A 169 -5.45 -3.47 27.30
C THR A 169 -6.34 -2.31 26.87
N HIS A 170 -7.44 -2.61 26.16
CA HIS A 170 -8.57 -1.70 26.12
C HIS A 170 -9.24 -1.72 27.49
N THR A 171 -8.73 -0.92 28.43
CA THR A 171 -9.50 -0.55 29.62
C THR A 171 -10.68 0.29 29.13
N SER A 172 -11.87 -0.29 29.24
CA SER A 172 -13.14 0.42 29.15
C SER A 172 -13.42 1.24 30.40
#